data_AF-A0A962YGU2-F1
#
_entry.id   AF-A0A962YGU2-F1
#
_cell.length_a   1.000
_cell.length_b   1.000
_cell.length_c   1.000
_cell.angle_alpha   90.00
_cell.angle_beta   90.00
_cell.angle_gamma   90.00
#
_symmetry.space_group_name_H-M   'P 1'
#
loop_
_entity.id
_entity.type
_entity.pdbx_description
1 polymer ?
#
loop_
_entity_poly.entity_id
_entity_poly.type
_entity_poly.pdbx_seq_one_letter_code
_entity_poly.pdbx_strand_id
1 'polypeptide(L)'
;MGYDGIVLAQNQPQDPPQDQRIDYQAELPPTTVAVPPGKAFFEPPREEDIPDNQFGAMVRLGHQIFVDTQTYAREYVGNGMNCANCHLDQGRKANSAPLWAAYTLYPAYRKKNDHVNTYEERLQGCFRYSMNGTPPPSGSKALTALVTYSYWLAQGAPTGEVLPGRGYPVVAEPAGGYDLARGEKVYQASCAICHGADGQGQKVGESYVFPPLWGPDSYNWGAGMHRINTAAGFIKGNMPLGHGGSLSDQEAW
;
A
#
# COMPACT_ATOMS: atom_id res chain seq x y z
N MET A 1 -56.27 35.95 4.24
CA MET A 1 -54.90 36.18 4.75
C MET A 1 -54.63 35.12 5.81
N GLY A 2 -53.53 34.38 5.68
CA GLY A 2 -53.12 33.37 6.66
C GLY A 2 -52.84 32.02 6.00
N TYR A 3 -51.67 31.86 5.39
CA TYR A 3 -51.07 30.57 5.08
C TYR A 3 -50.35 30.10 6.36
N ASP A 4 -50.67 28.91 6.86
CA ASP A 4 -49.83 28.21 7.84
C ASP A 4 -49.43 26.84 7.29
N GLY A 5 -48.12 26.59 7.37
CA GLY A 5 -47.38 25.65 6.54
C GLY A 5 -47.60 24.17 6.87
N ILE A 6 -47.63 23.38 5.80
CA ILE A 6 -47.48 21.93 5.83
C ILE A 6 -45.98 21.63 5.97
N VAL A 7 -45.55 21.11 7.12
CA VAL A 7 -44.22 20.52 7.28
C VAL A 7 -44.30 19.08 6.77
N LEU A 8 -43.74 18.84 5.58
CA LEU A 8 -43.47 17.49 5.07
C LEU A 8 -42.28 16.92 5.84
N ALA A 9 -42.54 15.99 6.76
CA ALA A 9 -41.48 15.18 7.36
C ALA A 9 -40.86 14.31 6.25
N GLN A 10 -39.59 14.60 5.94
CA GLN A 10 -38.78 13.78 5.06
C GLN A 10 -38.47 12.47 5.79
N ASN A 11 -39.05 11.36 5.32
CA ASN A 11 -38.62 10.03 5.73
C ASN A 11 -37.20 9.81 5.22
N GLN A 12 -36.21 9.98 6.10
CA GLN A 12 -34.87 9.48 5.86
C GLN A 12 -34.90 7.95 5.88
N PRO A 13 -34.19 7.26 4.96
CA PRO A 13 -34.03 5.82 5.06
C PRO A 13 -33.35 5.51 6.39
N GLN A 14 -34.06 4.77 7.26
CA GLN A 14 -33.50 4.29 8.51
C GLN A 14 -32.46 3.23 8.17
N ASP A 15 -31.26 3.39 8.74
CA ASP A 15 -30.26 2.32 8.73
C ASP A 15 -30.88 1.03 9.30
N PRO A 16 -30.64 -0.13 8.68
CA PRO A 16 -31.18 -1.38 9.20
C PRO A 16 -30.69 -1.61 10.64
N PRO A 17 -31.52 -2.23 11.50
CA PRO A 17 -31.14 -2.50 12.89
C PRO A 17 -29.84 -3.31 12.93
N GLN A 18 -28.91 -2.89 13.79
CA GLN A 18 -27.68 -3.65 14.06
C GLN A 18 -28.04 -5.02 14.65
N ASP A 19 -28.12 -6.07 13.82
CA ASP A 19 -28.20 -7.45 14.30
C ASP A 19 -26.86 -7.82 14.95
N GLN A 20 -26.85 -7.93 16.28
CA GLN A 20 -25.71 -8.31 17.12
C GLN A 20 -25.29 -9.79 16.94
N ARG A 21 -25.40 -10.37 15.74
CA ARG A 21 -25.12 -11.79 15.48
C ARG A 21 -24.28 -12.08 14.24
N ILE A 22 -23.62 -11.08 13.67
CA ILE A 22 -22.55 -11.33 12.70
C ILE A 22 -21.22 -11.05 13.37
N ASP A 23 -20.57 -12.12 13.83
CA ASP A 23 -19.19 -12.12 14.32
C ASP A 23 -18.24 -11.92 13.12
N TYR A 24 -18.14 -10.67 12.66
CA TYR A 24 -17.23 -10.31 11.60
C TYR A 24 -15.79 -10.54 12.08
N GLN A 25 -14.96 -11.18 11.25
CA GLN A 25 -13.52 -11.26 11.51
C GLN A 25 -12.99 -9.85 11.81
N ALA A 26 -12.28 -9.68 12.93
CA ALA A 26 -11.67 -8.39 13.27
C ALA A 26 -10.73 -7.93 12.14
N GLU A 27 -10.67 -6.62 11.88
CA GLU A 27 -9.69 -6.08 10.94
C GLU A 27 -8.28 -6.55 11.33
N LEU A 28 -7.44 -6.83 10.32
CA LEU A 28 -6.05 -7.16 10.59
C LEU A 28 -5.43 -6.04 11.43
N PRO A 29 -4.76 -6.36 12.55
CA PRO A 29 -4.28 -5.34 13.46
C PRO A 29 -3.31 -4.40 12.75
N PRO A 30 -3.21 -3.14 13.21
CA PRO A 30 -2.19 -2.22 12.73
C PRO A 30 -0.79 -2.84 12.89
N THR A 31 0.12 -2.35 12.08
CA THR A 31 1.46 -2.89 11.75
C THR A 31 2.46 -2.96 12.90
N THR A 32 2.01 -2.70 14.13
CA THR A 32 2.84 -2.64 15.33
C THR A 32 3.03 -4.02 15.94
N VAL A 33 3.89 -4.83 15.33
CA VAL A 33 4.55 -5.94 16.03
C VAL A 33 6.02 -5.60 16.09
N ALA A 34 6.50 -5.26 17.28
CA ALA A 34 7.92 -5.04 17.53
C ALA A 34 8.68 -6.35 17.29
N VAL A 35 9.86 -6.26 16.66
CA VAL A 35 10.75 -7.42 16.58
C VAL A 35 11.21 -7.76 18.00
N PRO A 36 11.07 -9.01 18.47
CA PRO A 36 11.61 -9.40 19.76
C PRO A 36 13.11 -9.12 19.84
N PRO A 37 13.65 -8.70 21.00
CA PRO A 37 15.07 -8.45 21.17
C PRO A 37 15.92 -9.64 20.67
N GLY A 38 16.90 -9.37 19.80
CA GLY A 38 17.80 -10.38 19.26
C GLY A 38 17.24 -11.22 18.11
N LYS A 39 16.03 -10.94 17.60
CA LYS A 39 15.51 -11.55 16.37
C LYS A 39 15.65 -10.61 15.18
N ALA A 40 15.84 -11.18 13.99
CA ALA A 40 15.76 -10.46 12.72
C ALA A 40 14.32 -10.46 12.19
N PHE A 41 14.05 -9.64 11.18
CA PHE A 41 12.83 -9.77 10.37
C PHE A 41 12.84 -11.10 9.61
N PHE A 42 11.66 -11.52 9.15
CA PHE A 42 11.55 -12.65 8.23
C PHE A 42 12.37 -12.41 6.96
N GLU A 43 13.11 -13.41 6.51
CA GLU A 43 13.94 -13.37 5.31
C GLU A 43 13.28 -14.19 4.19
N PRO A 44 12.80 -13.54 3.12
CA PRO A 44 12.26 -14.25 1.96
C PRO A 44 13.33 -15.06 1.22
N PRO A 45 12.94 -16.09 0.43
CA PRO A 45 13.88 -16.83 -0.40
C PRO A 45 14.68 -15.94 -1.36
N ARG A 46 15.91 -16.34 -1.67
CA ARG A 46 16.79 -15.57 -2.56
C ARG A 46 16.40 -15.79 -4.01
N GLU A 47 16.67 -14.84 -4.89
CA GLU A 47 16.27 -14.94 -6.29
C GLU A 47 16.90 -16.13 -7.02
N GLU A 48 18.13 -16.54 -6.63
CA GLU A 48 18.75 -17.75 -7.16
C GLU A 48 18.00 -19.05 -6.78
N ASP A 49 17.16 -19.01 -5.74
CA ASP A 49 16.38 -20.15 -5.26
C ASP A 49 15.05 -20.30 -6.01
N ILE A 50 14.75 -19.45 -7.01
CA ILE A 50 13.56 -19.59 -7.85
C ILE A 50 13.70 -20.85 -8.72
N PRO A 51 12.76 -21.82 -8.63
CA PRO A 51 12.88 -23.06 -9.39
C PRO A 51 12.83 -22.82 -10.91
N ASP A 52 13.50 -23.68 -11.66
CA ASP A 52 13.46 -23.64 -13.12
C ASP A 52 12.33 -24.53 -13.66
N ASN A 53 11.09 -24.10 -13.43
CA ASN A 53 9.88 -24.77 -13.87
C ASN A 53 8.74 -23.77 -14.12
N GLN A 54 7.54 -24.27 -14.46
CA GLN A 54 6.37 -23.41 -14.73
C GLN A 54 5.99 -22.52 -13.54
N PHE A 55 6.12 -23.02 -12.30
CA PHE A 55 5.88 -22.21 -11.11
C PHE A 55 6.90 -21.07 -11.02
N GLY A 56 8.19 -21.37 -11.15
CA GLY A 56 9.22 -20.33 -11.12
C GLY A 56 9.13 -19.35 -12.29
N ALA A 57 8.62 -19.75 -13.46
CA ALA A 57 8.31 -18.82 -14.53
C ALA A 57 7.23 -17.81 -14.13
N MET A 58 6.21 -18.25 -13.38
CA MET A 58 5.18 -17.36 -12.84
C MET A 58 5.70 -16.48 -11.70
N VAL A 59 6.62 -16.97 -10.86
CA VAL A 59 7.35 -16.14 -9.87
C VAL A 59 8.09 -15.01 -10.58
N ARG A 60 8.88 -15.32 -11.62
CA ARG A 60 9.64 -14.33 -12.40
C ARG A 60 8.73 -13.32 -13.11
N LEU A 61 7.60 -13.78 -13.67
CA LEU A 61 6.63 -12.87 -14.28
C LEU A 61 5.97 -11.96 -13.23
N GLY A 62 5.61 -12.49 -12.06
CA GLY A 62 5.02 -11.70 -10.98
C GLY A 62 5.98 -10.65 -10.47
N HIS A 63 7.25 -11.01 -10.32
CA HIS A 63 8.35 -10.10 -10.02
C HIS A 63 8.47 -8.99 -11.07
N GLN A 64 8.51 -9.34 -12.37
CA GLN A 64 8.57 -8.37 -13.48
C GLN A 64 7.39 -7.38 -13.45
N ILE A 65 6.15 -7.86 -13.27
CA ILE A 65 4.97 -7.01 -13.11
C ILE A 65 5.10 -6.10 -11.88
N PHE A 66 5.70 -6.59 -10.81
CA PHE A 66 5.84 -5.83 -9.57
C PHE A 66 6.85 -4.68 -9.68
N VAL A 67 8.02 -4.95 -10.26
CA VAL A 67 9.12 -3.98 -10.35
C VAL A 67 8.98 -3.03 -11.54
N ASP A 68 8.38 -3.51 -12.63
CA ASP A 68 8.16 -2.76 -13.87
C ASP A 68 6.71 -2.96 -14.37
N THR A 69 5.77 -2.53 -13.53
CA THR A 69 4.34 -2.58 -13.82
C THR A 69 3.99 -1.83 -15.11
N GLN A 70 4.71 -0.75 -15.41
CA GLN A 70 4.53 0.05 -16.63
C GLN A 70 4.79 -0.75 -17.90
N THR A 71 5.73 -1.69 -17.89
CA THR A 71 6.01 -2.55 -19.06
C THR A 71 5.09 -3.77 -19.10
N TYR A 72 4.97 -4.48 -17.97
CA TYR A 72 4.37 -5.82 -17.96
C TYR A 72 2.87 -5.85 -17.66
N ALA A 73 2.28 -4.72 -17.25
CA ALA A 73 0.86 -4.60 -16.94
C ALA A 73 0.27 -3.24 -17.37
N ARG A 74 0.84 -2.60 -18.39
CA ARG A 74 0.47 -1.25 -18.85
C ARG A 74 -1.02 -1.02 -19.04
N GLU A 75 -1.71 -2.01 -19.59
CA GLU A 75 -3.16 -1.95 -19.88
C GLU A 75 -4.03 -1.76 -18.62
N TYR A 76 -3.50 -2.07 -17.43
CA TYR A 76 -4.19 -1.94 -16.15
C TYR A 76 -3.76 -0.70 -15.34
N VAL A 77 -2.87 0.14 -15.87
CA VAL A 77 -2.25 1.26 -15.15
C VAL A 77 -2.61 2.59 -15.81
N GLY A 78 -3.15 3.52 -15.02
CA GLY A 78 -3.58 4.84 -15.48
C GLY A 78 -2.69 6.00 -15.02
N ASN A 79 -1.52 5.71 -14.43
CA ASN A 79 -0.57 6.71 -13.95
C ASN A 79 0.89 6.29 -14.22
N GLY A 80 1.87 6.95 -13.59
CA GLY A 80 3.30 6.72 -13.75
C GLY A 80 3.93 5.76 -12.72
N MET A 81 3.14 5.07 -11.91
CA MET A 81 3.65 4.30 -10.78
C MET A 81 4.05 2.87 -11.14
N ASN A 82 4.90 2.26 -10.31
CA ASN A 82 5.17 0.83 -10.21
C ASN A 82 4.90 0.36 -8.79
N CYS A 83 4.58 -0.93 -8.58
CA CYS A 83 4.32 -1.45 -7.25
C CYS A 83 5.53 -1.26 -6.32
N ALA A 84 6.73 -1.44 -6.86
CA ALA A 84 8.01 -1.24 -6.17
C ALA A 84 8.26 0.20 -5.67
N ASN A 85 7.50 1.21 -6.11
CA ASN A 85 7.66 2.59 -5.62
C ASN A 85 7.23 2.75 -4.16
N CYS A 86 6.28 1.95 -3.68
CA CYS A 86 5.82 1.95 -2.28
C CYS A 86 6.24 0.67 -1.53
N HIS A 87 6.44 -0.41 -2.28
CA HIS A 87 6.82 -1.71 -1.74
C HIS A 87 8.30 -1.97 -2.04
N LEU A 88 9.16 -1.33 -1.25
CA LEU A 88 10.59 -1.27 -1.51
C LEU A 88 11.28 -2.64 -1.46
N ASP A 89 12.47 -2.68 -2.05
CA ASP A 89 13.23 -3.91 -2.27
C ASP A 89 12.36 -4.99 -2.94
N GLN A 90 11.63 -4.58 -3.98
CA GLN A 90 10.86 -5.49 -4.81
C GLN A 90 9.78 -6.24 -3.99
N GLY A 91 9.28 -5.63 -2.91
CA GLY A 91 8.30 -6.20 -2.00
C GLY A 91 8.88 -7.01 -0.83
N ARG A 92 10.21 -6.98 -0.63
CA ARG A 92 10.92 -7.73 0.42
C ARG A 92 11.17 -6.90 1.68
N LYS A 93 11.29 -5.57 1.58
CA LYS A 93 11.72 -4.72 2.69
C LYS A 93 10.69 -4.69 3.83
N ALA A 94 11.10 -5.16 5.01
CA ALA A 94 10.36 -4.95 6.25
C ALA A 94 10.10 -3.44 6.49
N ASN A 95 8.94 -3.11 7.05
CA ASN A 95 8.48 -1.73 7.27
C ASN A 95 8.20 -0.93 5.98
N SER A 96 8.14 -1.60 4.82
CA SER A 96 7.73 -1.03 3.53
C SER A 96 6.57 -1.83 2.90
N ALA A 97 5.64 -2.32 3.73
CA ALA A 97 4.53 -3.15 3.30
C ALA A 97 4.95 -4.38 2.46
N PRO A 98 5.85 -5.23 2.98
CA PRO A 98 6.35 -6.37 2.22
C PRO A 98 5.26 -7.39 1.89
N LEU A 99 5.42 -8.08 0.76
CA LEU A 99 4.44 -9.03 0.25
C LEU A 99 4.37 -10.30 1.10
N TRP A 100 5.51 -10.77 1.61
CA TRP A 100 5.60 -11.95 2.47
C TRP A 100 4.75 -11.82 3.74
N ALA A 101 4.66 -10.60 4.31
CA ALA A 101 3.86 -10.31 5.49
C ALA A 101 2.37 -10.11 5.18
N ALA A 102 2.03 -9.92 3.90
CA ALA A 102 0.67 -9.72 3.47
C ALA A 102 0.03 -11.05 3.05
N TYR A 103 0.73 -11.87 2.25
CA TYR A 103 0.17 -13.08 1.66
C TYR A 103 -0.45 -14.04 2.69
N THR A 104 0.24 -14.27 3.82
CA THR A 104 -0.17 -15.21 4.87
C THR A 104 -1.39 -14.76 5.68
N LEU A 105 -1.87 -13.53 5.46
CA LEU A 105 -2.96 -12.92 6.22
C LEU A 105 -4.24 -12.74 5.41
N TYR A 106 -4.29 -13.22 4.16
CA TYR A 106 -5.51 -13.20 3.36
C TYR A 106 -6.03 -14.64 3.14
N PRO A 107 -7.36 -14.86 3.14
CA PRO A 107 -8.43 -13.85 3.17
C PRO A 107 -8.58 -13.08 4.50
N ALA A 108 -9.03 -11.83 4.43
CA ALA A 108 -9.23 -10.99 5.61
C ALA A 108 -10.39 -10.01 5.43
N TYR A 109 -11.19 -9.85 6.48
CA TYR A 109 -12.19 -8.78 6.55
C TYR A 109 -11.55 -7.39 6.47
N ARG A 110 -12.25 -6.50 5.77
CA ARG A 110 -11.80 -5.15 5.42
C ARG A 110 -12.96 -4.18 5.57
N LYS A 111 -12.89 -3.26 6.54
CA LYS A 111 -13.93 -2.24 6.76
C LYS A 111 -14.13 -1.31 5.56
N LYS A 112 -13.09 -1.12 4.73
CA LYS A 112 -13.14 -0.23 3.55
C LYS A 112 -14.30 -0.58 2.59
N ASN A 113 -14.67 -1.85 2.51
CA ASN A 113 -15.69 -2.38 1.59
C ASN A 113 -16.62 -3.40 2.26
N ASP A 114 -16.55 -3.50 3.59
CA ASP A 114 -17.38 -4.37 4.43
C ASP A 114 -17.46 -5.83 3.92
N HIS A 115 -16.29 -6.38 3.57
CA HIS A 115 -16.19 -7.68 2.88
C HIS A 115 -14.92 -8.43 3.28
N VAL A 116 -14.97 -9.76 3.26
CA VAL A 116 -13.79 -10.61 3.41
C VAL A 116 -13.04 -10.64 2.09
N ASN A 117 -11.94 -9.90 2.02
CA ASN A 117 -11.18 -9.83 0.80
C ASN A 117 -10.25 -11.03 0.61
N THR A 118 -10.18 -11.54 -0.62
CA THR A 118 -9.08 -12.41 -1.06
C THR A 118 -7.79 -11.60 -1.28
N TYR A 119 -6.66 -12.30 -1.43
CA TYR A 119 -5.41 -11.64 -1.79
C TYR A 119 -5.48 -11.01 -3.20
N GLU A 120 -6.17 -11.64 -4.16
CA GLU A 120 -6.38 -11.07 -5.49
C GLU A 120 -7.20 -9.78 -5.44
N GLU A 121 -8.28 -9.74 -4.67
CA GLU A 121 -9.08 -8.52 -4.51
C GLU A 121 -8.26 -7.40 -3.85
N ARG A 122 -7.33 -7.76 -2.95
CA ARG A 122 -6.40 -6.80 -2.37
C ARG A 122 -5.48 -6.19 -3.43
N LEU A 123 -4.94 -6.99 -4.34
CA LEU A 123 -4.11 -6.56 -5.47
C LEU A 123 -4.92 -5.72 -6.46
N GLN A 124 -6.15 -6.12 -6.80
CA GLN A 124 -7.07 -5.34 -7.63
C GLN A 124 -7.34 -3.95 -7.05
N GLY A 125 -7.48 -3.86 -5.72
CA GLY A 125 -7.55 -2.57 -5.04
C GLY A 125 -6.31 -1.69 -5.27
N CYS A 126 -5.10 -2.26 -5.31
CA CYS A 126 -3.89 -1.50 -5.65
C CYS A 126 -3.95 -0.96 -7.08
N PHE A 127 -4.37 -1.76 -8.07
CA PHE A 127 -4.55 -1.27 -9.44
C PHE A 127 -5.56 -0.14 -9.53
N ARG A 128 -6.71 -0.28 -8.85
CA ARG A 128 -7.76 0.75 -8.84
C ARG A 128 -7.31 2.09 -8.24
N TYR A 129 -6.50 2.03 -7.18
CA TYR A 129 -6.22 3.22 -6.37
C TYR A 129 -4.79 3.73 -6.51
N SER A 130 -3.80 2.88 -6.23
CA SER A 130 -2.39 3.26 -6.31
C SER A 130 -1.89 3.41 -7.75
N MET A 131 -2.39 2.58 -8.66
CA MET A 131 -2.03 2.62 -10.09
C MET A 131 -3.00 3.45 -10.93
N ASN A 132 -4.03 4.04 -10.29
CA ASN A 132 -5.08 4.83 -10.93
C ASN A 132 -5.67 4.19 -12.21
N GLY A 133 -5.80 2.86 -12.23
CA GLY A 133 -6.15 2.13 -13.44
C GLY A 133 -7.37 1.22 -13.28
N THR A 134 -7.55 0.36 -14.27
CA THR A 134 -8.58 -0.68 -14.26
C THR A 134 -7.99 -1.98 -13.70
N PRO A 135 -8.56 -2.57 -12.64
CA PRO A 135 -8.03 -3.82 -12.11
C PRO A 135 -8.06 -4.96 -13.13
N PRO A 136 -7.03 -5.81 -13.18
CA PRO A 136 -7.09 -7.03 -13.98
C PRO A 136 -8.22 -7.95 -13.50
N PRO A 137 -8.85 -8.74 -14.39
CA PRO A 137 -9.85 -9.74 -13.99
C PRO A 137 -9.27 -10.77 -13.00
N SER A 138 -10.09 -11.27 -12.07
CA SER A 138 -9.70 -12.38 -11.19
C SER A 138 -9.32 -13.61 -12.01
N GLY A 139 -8.29 -14.35 -11.58
CA GLY A 139 -7.72 -15.47 -12.34
C GLY A 139 -6.98 -15.08 -13.64
N SER A 140 -6.81 -13.78 -13.93
CA SER A 140 -5.97 -13.36 -15.05
C SER A 140 -4.50 -13.72 -14.81
N LYS A 141 -3.75 -13.96 -15.90
CA LYS A 141 -2.32 -14.30 -15.83
C LYS A 141 -1.51 -13.29 -15.00
N ALA A 142 -1.84 -12.00 -15.10
CA ALA A 142 -1.16 -10.94 -14.35
C ALA A 142 -1.38 -11.06 -12.83
N LEU A 143 -2.64 -11.25 -12.38
CA LEU A 143 -2.92 -11.46 -10.96
C LEU A 143 -2.38 -12.79 -10.46
N THR A 144 -2.54 -13.88 -11.21
CA THR A 144 -1.97 -15.17 -10.84
C THR A 144 -0.45 -15.09 -10.67
N ALA A 145 0.26 -14.35 -11.53
CA ALA A 145 1.70 -14.14 -11.42
C ALA A 145 2.07 -13.36 -10.16
N LEU A 146 1.37 -12.24 -9.89
CA LEU A 146 1.59 -11.45 -8.67
C LEU A 146 1.30 -12.25 -7.38
N VAL A 147 0.21 -13.01 -7.35
CA VAL A 147 -0.12 -13.92 -6.25
C VAL A 147 0.98 -14.96 -6.06
N THR A 148 1.48 -15.54 -7.16
CA THR A 148 2.54 -16.56 -7.14
C THR A 148 3.86 -15.99 -6.61
N TYR A 149 4.21 -14.77 -7.01
CA TYR A 149 5.39 -14.07 -6.51
C TYR A 149 5.28 -13.79 -4.99
N SER A 150 4.13 -13.27 -4.54
CA SER A 150 3.87 -13.03 -3.13
C SER A 150 3.88 -14.32 -2.29
N TYR A 151 3.32 -15.40 -2.83
CA TYR A 151 3.36 -16.73 -2.21
C TYR A 151 4.80 -17.22 -2.04
N TRP A 152 5.61 -17.13 -3.09
CA TRP A 152 7.00 -17.54 -3.05
C TRP A 152 7.83 -16.72 -2.04
N LEU A 153 7.63 -15.40 -1.99
CA LEU A 153 8.26 -14.56 -0.97
C LEU A 153 7.86 -14.95 0.45
N ALA A 154 6.66 -15.51 0.66
CA ALA A 154 6.15 -15.93 1.96
C ALA A 154 6.56 -17.36 2.36
N GLN A 155 7.43 -18.04 1.59
CA GLN A 155 7.77 -19.43 1.85
C GLN A 155 8.40 -19.61 3.24
N GLY A 156 7.74 -20.40 4.10
CA GLY A 156 8.17 -20.64 5.49
C GLY A 156 7.59 -19.65 6.52
N ALA A 157 6.86 -18.61 6.08
CA ALA A 157 6.12 -17.75 6.98
C ALA A 157 4.88 -18.45 7.55
N PRO A 158 4.54 -18.27 8.85
CA PRO A 158 3.34 -18.84 9.45
C PRO A 158 2.06 -18.20 8.89
N THR A 159 1.08 -19.04 8.54
CA THR A 159 -0.26 -18.62 8.10
C THR A 159 -1.06 -18.04 9.26
N GLY A 160 -1.72 -16.90 9.04
CA GLY A 160 -2.59 -16.27 10.04
C GLY A 160 -1.87 -15.49 11.15
N GLU A 161 -0.54 -15.49 11.16
CA GLU A 161 0.26 -14.77 12.15
C GLU A 161 0.78 -13.44 11.62
N VAL A 162 0.69 -12.40 12.46
CA VAL A 162 1.18 -11.07 12.11
C VAL A 162 2.68 -11.00 12.38
N LEU A 163 3.45 -11.01 11.31
CA LEU A 163 4.90 -10.94 11.40
C LEU A 163 5.41 -9.51 11.66
N PRO A 164 6.47 -9.33 12.47
CA PRO A 164 7.17 -8.05 12.60
C PRO A 164 7.62 -7.52 11.24
N GLY A 165 7.53 -6.21 11.01
CA GLY A 165 7.90 -5.59 9.74
C GLY A 165 6.79 -5.57 8.69
N ARG A 166 5.59 -6.07 9.01
CA ARG A 166 4.40 -5.92 8.17
C ARG A 166 4.04 -4.44 8.00
N GLY A 167 3.65 -4.05 6.77
CA GLY A 167 3.17 -2.70 6.47
C GLY A 167 4.21 -1.61 6.74
N TYR A 168 3.76 -0.41 7.13
CA TYR A 168 4.62 0.72 7.49
C TYR A 168 4.66 0.90 9.01
N PRO A 169 5.73 1.47 9.60
CA PRO A 169 5.73 1.76 11.03
C PRO A 169 4.62 2.76 11.36
N VAL A 170 4.00 2.58 12.52
CA VAL A 170 3.05 3.56 13.04
C VAL A 170 3.84 4.69 13.68
N VAL A 171 3.59 5.91 13.23
CA VAL A 171 4.15 7.13 13.82
C VAL A 171 3.03 7.80 14.59
N ALA A 172 3.27 8.11 15.87
CA ALA A 172 2.27 8.78 16.68
C ALA A 172 1.98 10.17 16.12
N GLU A 173 0.71 10.56 16.05
CA GLU A 173 0.36 11.93 15.65
C GLU A 173 0.94 12.91 16.68
N PRO A 174 1.68 13.95 16.26
CA PRO A 174 2.29 14.89 17.17
C PRO A 174 1.24 15.66 17.96
N ALA A 175 1.50 15.96 19.24
CA ALA A 175 0.52 16.58 20.14
C ALA A 175 0.00 17.95 19.68
N GLY A 176 0.73 18.65 18.80
CA GLY A 176 0.33 19.92 18.17
C GLY A 176 -0.20 19.78 16.75
N GLY A 177 -0.44 18.56 16.26
CA GLY A 177 -0.78 18.27 14.87
C GLY A 177 0.41 18.36 13.90
N TYR A 178 0.10 18.38 12.60
CA TYR A 178 1.06 18.57 11.51
C TYR A 178 0.97 19.98 10.92
N ASP A 179 2.07 20.46 10.33
CA ASP A 179 2.20 21.83 9.79
C ASP A 179 2.72 21.75 8.35
N LEU A 180 1.90 22.22 7.40
CA LEU A 180 2.22 22.17 5.98
C LEU A 180 3.40 23.08 5.58
N ALA A 181 3.57 24.23 6.23
CA ALA A 181 4.68 25.15 5.95
C ALA A 181 6.01 24.59 6.47
N ARG A 182 5.98 23.84 7.58
CA ARG A 182 7.15 23.05 8.01
C ARG A 182 7.38 21.87 7.05
N GLY A 183 6.33 21.16 6.65
CA GLY A 183 6.40 20.06 5.70
C GLY A 183 7.03 20.50 4.37
N GLU A 184 6.70 21.69 3.87
CA GLU A 184 7.33 22.27 2.68
C GLU A 184 8.84 22.47 2.86
N LYS A 185 9.29 22.99 4.02
CA LYS A 185 10.73 23.14 4.30
C LYS A 185 11.46 21.80 4.33
N VAL A 186 10.86 20.78 4.97
CA VAL A 186 11.39 19.41 4.99
C VAL A 186 11.45 18.85 3.57
N TYR A 187 10.39 19.05 2.78
CA TYR A 187 10.31 18.61 1.39
C TYR A 187 11.43 19.20 0.54
N GLN A 188 11.63 20.52 0.61
CA GLN A 188 12.68 21.19 -0.16
C GLN A 188 14.08 20.73 0.27
N ALA A 189 14.31 20.49 1.56
CA ALA A 189 15.61 20.07 2.07
C ALA A 189 15.95 18.61 1.75
N SER A 190 14.96 17.71 1.76
CA SER A 190 15.19 16.26 1.83
C SER A 190 14.56 15.44 0.71
N CYS A 191 13.61 16.01 -0.05
CA CYS A 191 12.77 15.25 -0.99
C CYS A 191 12.85 15.78 -2.43
N ALA A 192 12.86 17.10 -2.59
CA ALA A 192 12.73 17.78 -3.89
C ALA A 192 13.87 17.42 -4.87
N ILE A 193 15.06 17.10 -4.36
CA ILE A 193 16.20 16.68 -5.19
C ILE A 193 15.90 15.40 -6.02
N CYS A 194 15.04 14.51 -5.51
CA CYS A 194 14.65 13.28 -6.19
C CYS A 194 13.24 13.40 -6.79
N HIS A 195 12.29 13.93 -6.05
CA HIS A 195 10.87 13.97 -6.44
C HIS A 195 10.46 15.23 -7.21
N GLY A 196 11.39 16.17 -7.42
CA GLY A 196 11.15 17.44 -8.10
C GLY A 196 10.56 18.50 -7.19
N ALA A 197 10.76 19.78 -7.53
CA ALA A 197 10.25 20.90 -6.74
C ALA A 197 8.71 20.89 -6.62
N ASP A 198 8.02 20.40 -7.66
CA ASP A 198 6.57 20.29 -7.75
C ASP A 198 6.09 18.83 -7.65
N GLY A 199 6.88 17.95 -7.03
CA GLY A 199 6.49 16.55 -6.78
C GLY A 199 6.22 15.72 -8.03
N GLN A 200 6.66 16.19 -9.19
CA GLN A 200 6.41 15.57 -10.49
C GLN A 200 7.27 14.32 -10.74
N GLY A 201 8.19 13.98 -9.85
CA GLY A 201 9.13 12.89 -10.02
C GLY A 201 10.22 13.17 -11.06
N GLN A 202 10.99 12.15 -11.40
CA GLN A 202 12.03 12.20 -12.44
C GLN A 202 11.93 10.98 -13.34
N LYS A 203 12.08 11.18 -14.65
CA LYS A 203 12.02 10.13 -15.67
C LYS A 203 13.39 9.86 -16.28
N VAL A 204 13.60 8.61 -16.69
CA VAL A 204 14.62 8.21 -17.67
C VAL A 204 13.89 7.48 -18.80
N GLY A 205 13.86 8.10 -19.99
CA GLY A 205 12.95 7.67 -21.06
C GLY A 205 11.50 7.89 -20.65
N GLU A 206 10.67 6.85 -20.80
CA GLU A 206 9.25 6.89 -20.41
C GLU A 206 9.01 6.51 -18.95
N SER A 207 10.02 5.93 -18.27
CA SER A 207 9.88 5.35 -16.94
C SER A 207 10.33 6.32 -15.84
N TYR A 208 9.58 6.36 -14.75
CA TYR A 208 9.97 7.11 -13.55
C TYR A 208 11.07 6.38 -12.77
N VAL A 209 12.20 7.06 -12.55
CA VAL A 209 13.26 6.59 -11.63
C VAL A 209 13.00 7.07 -10.20
N PHE A 210 12.39 8.24 -10.06
CA PHE A 210 11.77 8.70 -8.81
C PHE A 210 10.30 8.99 -9.07
N PRO A 211 9.38 8.35 -8.33
CA PRO A 211 7.95 8.46 -8.62
C PRO A 211 7.43 9.88 -8.37
N PRO A 212 6.41 10.32 -9.11
CA PRO A 212 5.68 11.53 -8.78
C PRO A 212 4.96 11.33 -7.44
N LEU A 213 4.90 12.35 -6.61
CA LEU A 213 4.24 12.29 -5.31
C LEU A 213 2.82 12.85 -5.38
N TRP A 214 2.57 13.79 -6.28
CA TRP A 214 1.25 14.32 -6.60
C TRP A 214 1.15 14.65 -8.09
N GLY A 215 -0.02 15.16 -8.52
CA GLY A 215 -0.30 15.42 -9.94
C GLY A 215 -0.88 14.21 -10.68
N PRO A 216 -1.08 14.32 -12.00
CA PRO A 216 -1.85 13.34 -12.79
C PRO A 216 -1.19 11.97 -12.87
N ASP A 217 0.14 11.90 -12.75
CA ASP A 217 0.90 10.65 -12.83
C ASP A 217 1.08 9.96 -11.46
N SER A 218 0.54 10.52 -10.37
CA SER A 218 0.61 9.93 -9.02
C SER A 218 -0.57 8.97 -8.72
N TYR A 219 -0.57 8.39 -7.51
CA TYR A 219 -1.69 7.62 -6.98
C TYR A 219 -2.93 8.51 -6.80
N ASN A 220 -4.13 7.91 -6.88
CA ASN A 220 -5.37 8.68 -6.72
C ASN A 220 -5.81 8.83 -5.26
N TRP A 221 -6.85 9.65 -5.04
CA TRP A 221 -7.41 9.96 -3.72
C TRP A 221 -7.94 8.75 -2.94
N GLY A 222 -8.20 7.61 -3.61
CA GLY A 222 -8.62 6.37 -2.98
C GLY A 222 -7.48 5.51 -2.44
N ALA A 223 -6.23 5.87 -2.73
CA ALA A 223 -5.04 5.12 -2.32
C ALA A 223 -4.75 5.27 -0.83
N GLY A 224 -4.17 4.23 -0.21
CA GLY A 224 -3.76 4.31 1.20
C GLY A 224 -2.73 5.41 1.46
N MET A 225 -1.81 5.61 0.51
CA MET A 225 -0.75 6.62 0.59
C MET A 225 -1.27 8.07 0.58
N HIS A 226 -2.53 8.28 0.18
CA HIS A 226 -3.14 9.60 0.27
C HIS A 226 -3.43 10.02 1.73
N ARG A 227 -3.54 9.07 2.67
CA ARG A 227 -3.78 9.37 4.08
C ARG A 227 -2.49 9.79 4.77
N ILE A 228 -2.52 10.95 5.45
CA ILE A 228 -1.36 11.54 6.12
C ILE A 228 -0.69 10.55 7.08
N ASN A 229 -1.46 9.88 7.93
CA ASN A 229 -0.90 8.89 8.88
C ASN A 229 -0.16 7.72 8.19
N THR A 230 -0.64 7.30 7.02
CA THR A 230 -0.04 6.21 6.24
C THR A 230 1.23 6.69 5.55
N ALA A 231 1.18 7.90 4.96
CA ALA A 231 2.34 8.54 4.35
C ALA A 231 3.45 8.82 5.37
N ALA A 232 3.11 9.35 6.54
CA ALA A 232 4.06 9.60 7.63
C ALA A 232 4.78 8.31 8.06
N GLY A 233 4.06 7.19 8.17
CA GLY A 233 4.66 5.88 8.42
C GLY A 233 5.65 5.45 7.33
N PHE A 234 5.25 5.57 6.07
CA PHE A 234 6.14 5.25 4.95
C PHE A 234 7.39 6.14 4.94
N ILE A 235 7.20 7.45 5.07
CA ILE A 235 8.27 8.47 5.08
C ILE A 235 9.23 8.19 6.24
N LYS A 236 8.72 8.06 7.47
CA LYS A 236 9.55 7.79 8.64
C LYS A 236 10.37 6.51 8.48
N GLY A 237 9.77 5.44 7.96
CA GLY A 237 10.44 4.14 7.85
C GLY A 237 11.43 4.06 6.69
N ASN A 238 11.22 4.83 5.61
CA ASN A 238 11.82 4.53 4.32
C ASN A 238 12.40 5.72 3.57
N MET A 239 12.13 6.95 4.00
CA MET A 239 12.58 8.18 3.34
C MET A 239 13.41 9.07 4.29
N PRO A 240 14.38 9.84 3.73
CA PRO A 240 14.89 9.78 2.35
C PRO A 240 15.47 8.40 2.00
N LEU A 241 15.50 8.05 0.72
CA LEU A 241 15.90 6.70 0.28
C LEU A 241 17.30 6.36 0.81
N GLY A 242 17.43 5.21 1.47
CA GLY A 242 18.67 4.77 2.13
C GLY A 242 18.91 5.36 3.53
N HIS A 243 18.09 6.33 3.96
CA HIS A 243 18.19 7.04 5.23
C HIS A 243 16.87 6.99 6.04
N GLY A 244 16.11 5.90 5.92
CA GLY A 244 14.90 5.68 6.72
C GLY A 244 15.17 5.82 8.22
N GLY A 245 14.27 6.50 8.94
CA GLY A 245 14.39 6.80 10.36
C GLY A 245 15.17 8.08 10.68
N SER A 246 15.77 8.74 9.68
CA SER A 246 16.53 9.98 9.88
C SER A 246 15.67 11.20 10.22
N LEU A 247 14.46 11.28 9.66
CA LEU A 247 13.49 12.32 10.00
C LEU A 247 12.90 12.07 11.39
N SER A 248 12.68 13.13 12.16
CA SER A 248 11.87 13.06 13.37
C SER A 248 10.41 12.72 13.03
N ASP A 249 9.65 12.26 14.03
CA ASP A 249 8.24 11.94 13.83
C ASP A 249 7.45 13.17 13.35
N GLN A 250 7.76 14.35 13.88
CA GLN A 250 7.13 15.62 13.51
C GLN A 250 7.50 16.10 12.09
N GLU A 251 8.64 15.68 11.55
CA GLU A 251 9.04 15.97 10.17
C GLU A 251 8.43 14.98 9.18
N ALA A 252 8.13 13.75 9.61
CA ALA A 252 7.44 12.76 8.78
C ALA A 252 5.93 13.04 8.66
N TRP A 253 5.33 13.68 9.68
CA TRP A 253 3.93 14.14 9.73
C TRP A 253 3.74 15.54 9.12
#